data_AF-A0A2T3W4U6-F1
#
_entry.id   AF-A0A2T3W4U6-F1
#
_cell.length_a   1.000
_cell.length_b   1.000
_cell.length_c   1.000
_cell.angle_alpha   90.00
_cell.angle_beta   90.00
_cell.angle_gamma   90.00
#
_symmetry.space_group_name_H-M   'P 1'
#
loop_
_entity.id
_entity.type
_entity.pdbx_description
1 polymer ?
#
loop_
_entity_poly.entity_id
_entity_poly.type
_entity_poly.pdbx_seq_one_letter_code
_entity_poly.pdbx_strand_id
1 'polypeptide(L)'
;MGEGLLMGYCREHFCSRCGYKAVVSGGPDVGMAMSYTLTISCQDCEELHDVGWLEPKFAVEAQGQSTFQWKQLRLRCPKNAAHHWEPYTGQCPVCSAALQINEEGEGYHWD
;
A
#
# COMPACT_ATOMS: atom_id res chain seq x y z
N MET A 1 -23.28 -15.60 8.18
CA MET A 1 -22.91 -14.17 8.23
C MET A 1 -21.64 -14.09 7.42
N GLY A 2 -21.76 -13.63 6.17
CA GLY A 2 -20.75 -13.82 5.13
C GLY A 2 -19.49 -13.02 5.42
N GLU A 3 -18.43 -13.73 5.72
CA GLU A 3 -17.07 -13.21 5.80
C GLU A 3 -16.62 -12.95 4.36
N GLY A 4 -16.87 -11.73 3.89
CA GLY A 4 -16.34 -11.27 2.60
C GLY A 4 -14.82 -11.29 2.68
N LEU A 5 -14.18 -11.99 1.73
CA LEU A 5 -12.74 -11.93 1.49
C LEU A 5 -12.26 -10.47 1.62
N LEU A 6 -11.31 -10.22 2.51
CA LEU A 6 -10.63 -8.92 2.62
C LEU A 6 -9.83 -8.73 1.33
N MET A 7 -10.42 -8.03 0.37
CA MET A 7 -9.78 -7.62 -0.87
C MET A 7 -9.13 -6.26 -0.65
N GLY A 8 -7.96 -6.02 -1.24
CA GLY A 8 -7.28 -4.74 -1.11
C GLY A 8 -8.01 -3.66 -1.90
N TYR A 9 -8.08 -2.44 -1.37
CA TYR A 9 -8.79 -1.32 -2.01
C TYR A 9 -7.82 -0.18 -2.28
N CYS A 10 -7.68 0.23 -3.54
CA CYS A 10 -7.04 1.51 -3.88
C CYS A 10 -8.05 2.58 -4.22
N ARG A 11 -7.71 3.81 -3.85
CA ARG A 11 -8.52 5.01 -4.06
C ARG A 11 -7.70 6.05 -4.80
N GLU A 12 -8.38 6.89 -5.58
CA GLU A 12 -7.73 8.05 -6.16
C GLU A 12 -7.56 9.14 -5.09
N HIS A 13 -6.30 9.48 -4.81
CA HIS A 13 -5.90 10.62 -4.01
C HIS A 13 -5.44 11.75 -4.93
N PHE A 14 -5.85 12.98 -4.66
CA PHE A 14 -5.48 14.13 -5.47
C PHE A 14 -5.24 15.38 -4.62
N CYS A 15 -4.37 16.26 -5.12
CA CYS A 15 -4.05 17.53 -4.48
C CYS A 15 -4.57 18.68 -5.34
N SER A 16 -5.58 19.39 -4.84
CA SER A 16 -6.14 20.58 -5.51
C SER A 16 -5.17 21.78 -5.57
N ARG A 17 -4.05 21.76 -4.83
CA ARG A 17 -3.06 22.84 -4.82
C ARG A 17 -2.04 22.75 -5.96
N CYS A 18 -1.51 21.56 -6.21
CA CYS A 18 -0.45 21.34 -7.21
C CYS A 18 -0.88 20.44 -8.39
N GLY A 19 -2.09 19.86 -8.32
CA GLY A 19 -2.60 18.95 -9.35
C GLY A 19 -2.08 17.52 -9.25
N TYR A 20 -1.28 17.18 -8.23
CA TYR A 20 -0.81 15.82 -7.98
C TYR A 20 -1.96 14.83 -7.87
N LYS A 21 -1.80 13.63 -8.44
CA LYS A 21 -2.76 12.52 -8.35
C LYS A 21 -2.03 11.20 -8.17
N ALA A 22 -2.61 10.28 -7.39
CA ALA A 22 -2.13 8.92 -7.24
C ALA A 22 -3.29 7.98 -6.90
N VAL A 23 -3.21 6.73 -7.36
CA VAL A 23 -4.13 5.66 -6.96
C VAL A 23 -3.37 4.74 -6.02
N VAL A 24 -3.70 4.80 -4.73
CA VAL A 24 -3.03 4.05 -3.66
C VAL A 24 -4.03 3.59 -2.61
N SER A 25 -3.65 2.64 -1.75
CA SER A 25 -4.47 2.20 -0.62
C SER A 25 -4.67 3.31 0.43
N GLY A 26 -3.73 4.25 0.52
CA GLY A 26 -3.78 5.39 1.44
C GLY A 26 -3.44 5.03 2.88
N GLY A 27 -2.84 3.86 3.12
CA GLY A 27 -2.56 3.32 4.46
C GLY A 27 -2.15 1.85 4.41
N PRO A 28 -2.08 1.18 5.57
CA PRO A 28 -1.90 -0.27 5.62
C PRO A 28 -3.15 -0.99 5.11
N ASP A 29 -2.98 -1.97 4.22
CA ASP A 29 -4.08 -2.71 3.58
C ASP A 29 -3.71 -4.19 3.41
N VAL A 30 -4.70 -5.07 3.24
CA VAL A 30 -4.49 -6.52 3.07
C VAL A 30 -5.05 -6.98 1.72
N GLY A 31 -4.17 -7.44 0.83
CA GLY A 31 -4.54 -7.95 -0.49
C GLY A 31 -4.95 -9.43 -0.51
N MET A 32 -5.47 -9.89 -1.66
CA MET A 32 -6.01 -11.24 -1.89
C MET A 32 -5.05 -12.39 -1.54
N ALA A 33 -3.74 -12.16 -1.57
CA ALA A 33 -2.74 -13.16 -1.21
C ALA A 33 -2.32 -13.09 0.27
N MET A 34 -3.18 -12.61 1.18
CA MET A 34 -2.81 -12.32 2.57
C MET A 34 -1.52 -11.51 2.66
N SER A 35 -1.32 -10.54 1.78
CA SER A 35 -0.12 -9.69 1.80
C SER A 35 -0.50 -8.35 2.38
N TYR A 36 0.28 -7.85 3.34
CA TYR A 36 0.07 -6.51 3.89
C TYR A 36 0.83 -5.51 3.03
N THR A 37 0.15 -4.51 2.50
CA THR A 37 0.74 -3.36 1.83
C THR A 37 0.78 -2.17 2.78
N LEU A 38 1.68 -1.23 2.51
CA LEU A 38 1.73 0.07 3.18
C LEU A 38 1.95 1.14 2.11
N THR A 39 1.13 2.18 2.12
CA THR A 39 1.41 3.37 1.33
C THR A 39 2.57 4.17 1.94
N ILE A 40 3.59 4.45 1.14
CA ILE A 40 4.72 5.31 1.48
C ILE A 40 4.70 6.58 0.64
N SER A 41 5.25 7.66 1.19
CA SER A 41 5.58 8.89 0.50
C SER A 41 7.08 8.93 0.23
N CYS A 42 7.47 8.93 -1.04
CA CYS A 42 8.87 9.07 -1.42
C CYS A 42 9.20 10.53 -1.69
N GLN A 43 10.12 11.10 -0.90
CA GLN A 43 10.47 12.52 -0.99
C GLN A 43 11.33 12.81 -2.23
N ASP A 44 12.22 11.89 -2.63
CA ASP A 44 13.03 12.07 -3.85
C ASP A 44 12.20 11.92 -5.14
N CYS A 45 11.16 11.09 -5.12
CA CYS A 45 10.26 10.92 -6.28
C CYS A 45 9.13 11.96 -6.30
N GLU A 46 8.81 12.56 -5.17
CA GLU A 46 7.62 13.37 -4.96
C GLU A 46 6.32 12.59 -5.30
N GLU A 47 6.30 11.29 -4.98
CA GLU A 47 5.23 10.35 -5.33
C GLU A 47 4.85 9.42 -4.16
N LEU A 48 3.62 8.93 -4.20
CA LEU A 48 3.07 7.92 -3.31
C LEU A 48 3.17 6.54 -3.96
N HIS A 49 3.52 5.53 -3.16
CA HIS A 49 3.64 4.15 -3.62
C HIS A 49 3.07 3.19 -2.59
N ASP A 50 2.31 2.19 -3.04
CA ASP A 50 2.02 1.02 -2.22
C ASP A 50 3.15 0.01 -2.32
N VAL A 51 3.66 -0.39 -1.17
CA VAL A 51 4.78 -1.34 -1.06
C VAL A 51 4.39 -2.49 -0.16
N GLY A 52 4.81 -3.71 -0.53
CA GLY A 52 4.62 -4.89 0.30
C GLY A 52 5.39 -4.74 1.62
N TRP A 53 4.67 -4.86 2.73
CA TRP A 53 5.21 -4.80 4.07
C TRP A 53 5.38 -6.20 4.68
N LEU A 54 4.37 -7.07 4.53
CA LEU A 54 4.42 -8.46 4.98
C LEU A 54 3.93 -9.37 3.86
N GLU A 55 4.72 -10.40 3.54
CA GLU A 55 4.29 -11.48 2.65
C GLU A 55 4.13 -12.78 3.45
N PRO A 56 3.11 -13.59 3.14
CA PRO A 56 2.98 -14.89 3.76
C PRO A 56 4.04 -15.83 3.19
N LYS A 57 4.73 -16.51 4.10
CA LYS A 57 5.58 -17.64 3.76
C LYS A 57 4.82 -18.90 4.13
N PHE A 58 4.32 -19.59 3.11
CA PHE A 58 3.82 -20.96 3.27
C PHE A 58 5.03 -21.85 3.56
N ALA A 59 5.28 -22.14 4.83
CA ALA A 59 6.23 -23.17 5.21
C ALA A 59 5.56 -24.53 4.98
N VAL A 60 6.06 -25.28 3.99
CA VAL A 60 5.65 -26.66 3.75
C VAL A 60 5.93 -27.48 5.01
N GLU A 61 4.96 -28.30 5.37
CA GLU A 61 4.84 -28.99 6.66
C GLU A 61 5.96 -30.02 6.87
N ALA A 62 6.52 -30.05 8.07
CA ALA A 62 6.84 -31.33 8.68
C ALA A 62 5.57 -31.81 9.39
N GLN A 63 5.07 -33.00 9.04
CA GLN A 63 4.00 -33.71 9.76
C GLN A 63 2.54 -33.19 9.63
N GLY A 64 2.12 -32.63 8.49
CA GLY A 64 0.68 -32.35 8.29
C GLY A 64 0.13 -31.13 9.05
N GLN A 65 1.01 -30.23 9.51
CA GLN A 65 0.64 -28.91 10.04
C GLN A 65 1.26 -27.75 9.25
N SER A 66 0.43 -26.97 8.57
CA SER A 66 0.82 -25.79 7.81
C SER A 66 1.07 -24.67 8.80
N THR A 67 2.34 -24.32 9.00
CA THR A 67 2.69 -23.13 9.78
C THR A 67 2.69 -21.92 8.88
N PHE A 68 1.85 -20.94 9.21
CA PHE A 68 1.79 -19.68 8.51
C PHE A 68 2.79 -18.71 9.14
N GLN A 69 3.81 -18.29 8.39
CA GLN A 69 4.83 -17.36 8.87
C GLN A 69 4.81 -16.08 8.06
N TRP A 70 4.87 -14.94 8.75
CA TRP A 70 4.98 -13.63 8.12
C TRP A 70 6.45 -13.28 7.88
N LYS A 71 6.80 -12.93 6.64
CA LYS A 71 8.11 -12.36 6.34
C LYS A 71 7.97 -10.85 6.20
N GLN A 72 8.61 -10.10 7.09
CA GLN A 72 8.70 -8.65 6.95
C GLN A 72 9.61 -8.31 5.77
N LEU A 73 9.05 -7.59 4.81
CA LEU A 73 9.77 -7.04 3.68
C LEU A 73 10.49 -5.76 4.08
N ARG A 74 11.64 -5.52 3.44
CA ARG A 74 12.30 -4.24 3.55
C ARG A 74 11.55 -3.25 2.68
N LEU A 75 10.79 -2.37 3.33
CA LEU A 75 10.13 -1.24 2.69
C LEU A 75 11.15 -0.34 2.01
N ARG A 76 10.92 -0.01 0.73
CA ARG A 76 11.79 0.81 -0.11
C ARG A 76 10.94 1.47 -1.19
N CYS A 77 11.39 2.60 -1.72
CA CYS A 77 10.81 3.15 -2.94
C CYS A 77 10.98 2.13 -4.09
N PRO A 78 9.90 1.83 -4.87
CA PRO A 78 9.96 0.88 -5.98
C PRO A 78 10.83 1.39 -7.15
N LYS A 79 10.99 2.70 -7.30
CA LYS A 79 11.82 3.29 -8.35
C LYS A 79 13.31 3.20 -8.04
N ASN A 80 13.68 3.37 -6.77
CA ASN A 80 15.08 3.30 -6.34
C ASN A 80 15.18 2.99 -4.84
N ALA A 81 15.94 1.95 -4.51
CA ALA A 81 16.15 1.51 -3.13
C ALA A 81 16.87 2.54 -2.23
N ALA A 82 17.57 3.51 -2.81
CA ALA A 82 18.33 4.53 -2.08
C ALA A 82 17.52 5.81 -1.78
N HIS A 83 16.31 5.96 -2.32
CA HIS A 83 15.50 7.15 -2.07
C HIS A 83 14.99 7.20 -0.63
N HIS A 84 14.85 8.41 -0.12
CA HIS A 84 14.22 8.74 1.13
C HIS A 84 12.70 8.63 0.99
N TRP A 85 12.12 7.90 1.92
CA TRP A 85 10.69 7.69 1.97
C TRP A 85 10.25 7.58 3.42
N GLU A 86 8.98 7.88 3.64
CA GLU A 86 8.32 7.78 4.95
C GLU A 86 6.95 7.12 4.79
N PRO A 87 6.39 6.51 5.85
CA PRO A 87 4.99 6.09 5.84
C PRO A 87 4.08 7.27 5.50
N TYR A 88 3.10 7.05 4.63
CA TYR A 88 2.20 8.11 4.20
C TYR A 88 1.24 8.52 5.33
N THR A 89 1.09 9.83 5.54
CA THR A 89 0.30 10.41 6.64
C THR A 89 -0.86 11.30 6.15
N GLY A 90 -1.17 11.31 4.85
CA GLY A 90 -2.25 12.12 4.28
C GLY A 90 -1.83 13.43 3.59
N GLN A 91 -0.51 13.69 3.50
CA GLN A 91 0.04 14.95 2.97
C GLN A 91 0.65 14.79 1.58
N CYS A 92 0.57 15.85 0.77
CA CYS A 92 1.10 15.85 -0.58
C CYS A 92 2.61 15.72 -0.60
N PRO A 93 3.17 14.74 -1.34
CA PRO A 93 4.61 14.58 -1.41
C PRO A 93 5.30 15.77 -2.10
N VAL A 94 4.57 16.50 -2.95
CA VAL A 94 5.09 17.66 -3.71
C VAL A 94 5.02 18.96 -2.91
N CYS A 95 3.87 19.25 -2.27
CA CYS A 95 3.59 20.58 -1.71
C CYS A 95 3.11 20.58 -0.25
N SER A 96 3.11 19.40 0.39
CA SER A 96 2.71 19.15 1.78
C SER A 96 1.27 19.53 2.16
N ALA A 97 0.45 19.96 1.20
CA ALA A 97 -0.99 20.18 1.41
C ALA A 97 -1.72 18.85 1.65
N ALA A 98 -2.82 18.86 2.38
CA ALA A 98 -3.63 17.65 2.56
C ALA A 98 -4.14 17.11 1.20
N LEU A 99 -4.07 15.79 1.00
CA LEU A 99 -4.67 15.15 -0.17
C LEU A 99 -6.17 14.92 0.07
N GLN A 100 -6.93 15.15 -0.99
CA GLN A 100 -8.34 14.79 -1.08
C GLN A 100 -8.44 13.38 -1.64
N ILE A 101 -9.50 12.67 -1.30
CA ILE A 101 -9.79 11.31 -1.76
C ILE A 101 -11.07 11.40 -2.57
N ASN A 102 -11.10 10.86 -3.78
CA ASN A 102 -12.34 10.72 -4.52
C ASN A 102 -13.11 9.51 -3.96
N GLU A 103 -14.18 9.79 -3.22
CA GLU A 103 -15.07 8.78 -2.62
C GLU A 103 -16.00 8.13 -3.66
N GLU A 104 -16.15 8.74 -4.85
CA GLU A 104 -16.98 8.26 -5.96
C GLU A 104 -16.28 7.20 -6.83
N GLY A 105 -14.99 6.95 -6.61
CA GLY A 105 -14.25 5.91 -7.31
C GLY A 105 -14.55 4.54 -6.71
N GLU A 106 -15.28 3.70 -7.45
CA GLU A 106 -15.30 2.25 -7.23
C GLU A 106 -13.86 1.79 -6.95
N GLY A 107 -13.63 1.17 -5.78
CA GLY A 107 -12.29 0.74 -5.40
C GLY A 107 -11.70 -0.10 -6.52
N TYR A 108 -10.59 0.34 -7.10
CA TYR A 108 -9.96 -0.40 -8.18
C TYR A 108 -9.42 -1.69 -7.58
N HIS A 109 -9.93 -2.83 -8.04
CA HIS A 109 -9.36 -4.12 -7.75
C HIS A 109 -8.05 -4.29 -8.53
N TRP A 110 -6.99 -4.64 -7.82
CA TRP A 110 -5.82 -5.21 -8.45
C TRP A 110 -6.14 -6.66 -8.84
N ASP A 111 -5.85 -7.03 -10.10
CA ASP A 111 -5.81 -8.41 -10.58
C ASP A 111 -4.48 -9.08 -10.16
#